data_AF-A0A6A5AZW3-F1
#
_entry.id   AF-A0A6A5AZW3-F1
#
_cell.length_a   1.000
_cell.length_b   1.000
_cell.length_c   1.000
_cell.angle_alpha   90.00
_cell.angle_beta   90.00
_cell.angle_gamma   90.00
#
_symmetry.space_group_name_H-M   'P 1'
#
loop_
_entity.id
_entity.type
_entity.pdbx_description
1 polymer ?
#
loop_
_entity_poly.entity_id
_entity_poly.type
_entity_poly.pdbx_seq_one_letter_code
_entity_poly.pdbx_strand_id
1 'polypeptide(L)'
;MRSKLPATNPKNHELANAFEDLAEYDFHRGQVSAGAAYSKVAMAIRDARQEITSGQQAFEEVDGIGQKSAAKIDEYLEMGHIAKSDEGSPDEEEEEGTSKYHHKKHGHKVH
;
A
#
# COMPACT_ATOMS: atom_id res chain seq x y z
N MET A 1 13.47 4.82 14.93
CA MET A 1 13.16 4.52 13.52
C MET A 1 12.39 3.21 13.50
N ARG A 2 11.11 3.21 13.11
CA ARG A 2 10.39 1.95 12.88
C ARG A 2 11.09 1.26 11.71
N SER A 3 11.63 0.07 11.93
CA SER A 3 12.26 -0.72 10.88
C SER A 3 11.17 -1.09 9.87
N LYS A 4 11.21 -0.54 8.65
CA LYS A 4 10.25 -0.89 7.60
C LYS A 4 10.39 -2.38 7.32
N LEU A 5 9.27 -3.10 7.35
CA LEU A 5 9.28 -4.56 7.19
C LEU A 5 9.68 -4.92 5.76
N PRO A 6 10.51 -5.96 5.56
CA PRO A 6 10.86 -6.41 4.22
C PRO A 6 9.60 -6.85 3.48
N ALA A 7 9.51 -6.51 2.19
CA ALA A 7 8.44 -7.01 1.34
C ALA A 7 8.69 -8.46 0.97
N THR A 8 7.60 -9.19 0.72
CA THR A 8 7.63 -10.58 0.26
C THR A 8 8.45 -10.70 -1.01
N ASN A 9 8.27 -9.75 -1.93
CA ASN A 9 9.18 -9.52 -3.04
C ASN A 9 10.07 -8.29 -2.76
N PRO A 10 11.41 -8.41 -2.75
CA PRO A 10 12.30 -7.28 -2.47
C PRO A 10 12.16 -6.14 -3.49
N LYS A 11 11.70 -6.41 -4.70
CA LYS A 11 11.48 -5.40 -5.76
C LYS A 11 10.33 -4.45 -5.42
N ASN A 12 9.36 -4.93 -4.66
CA ASN A 12 8.22 -4.12 -4.22
C ASN A 12 8.53 -3.32 -2.96
N HIS A 13 9.71 -3.51 -2.34
CA HIS A 13 10.01 -2.93 -1.04
C HIS A 13 10.04 -1.39 -1.08
N GLU A 14 10.66 -0.81 -2.10
CA GLU A 14 10.74 0.65 -2.23
C GLU A 14 9.37 1.27 -2.53
N LEU A 15 8.58 0.62 -3.39
CA LEU A 15 7.21 1.02 -3.70
C LEU A 15 6.31 0.97 -2.45
N ALA A 16 6.35 -0.13 -1.69
CA ALA A 16 5.59 -0.27 -0.44
C ALA A 16 6.00 0.81 0.58
N ASN A 17 7.29 1.11 0.67
CA ASN A 17 7.81 2.13 1.56
C ASN A 17 7.35 3.55 1.16
N ALA A 18 7.24 3.83 -0.14
CA ALA A 18 6.74 5.10 -0.65
C ALA A 18 5.26 5.32 -0.29
N PHE A 19 4.43 4.28 -0.41
CA PHE A 19 3.04 4.34 0.03
C PHE A 19 2.90 4.46 1.56
N GLU A 20 3.78 3.83 2.33
CA GLU A 20 3.81 3.98 3.79
C GLU A 20 4.18 5.42 4.20
N ASP A 21 5.14 6.04 3.50
CA ASP A 21 5.51 7.44 3.73
C ASP A 21 4.41 8.42 3.31
N LEU A 22 3.65 8.09 2.26
CA LEU A 22 2.45 8.85 1.86
C LEU A 22 1.36 8.75 2.92
N ALA A 23 1.10 7.54 3.42
CA ALA A 23 0.14 7.32 4.48
C ALA A 23 0.49 8.10 5.76
N GLU A 24 1.75 8.05 6.19
CA GLU A 24 2.22 8.81 7.36
C GLU A 24 2.08 10.33 7.17
N TYR A 25 2.34 10.82 5.96
CA TYR A 25 2.13 12.22 5.62
C TYR A 25 0.66 12.63 5.77
N ASP A 26 -0.27 11.83 5.26
CA ASP A 26 -1.71 12.11 5.37
C ASP A 26 -2.22 12.01 6.81
N PHE A 27 -1.74 11.04 7.58
CA PHE A 27 -2.03 10.94 9.02
C PHE A 27 -1.58 12.19 9.77
N HIS A 28 -0.38 12.72 9.47
CA HIS A 28 0.13 13.94 10.09
C HIS A 28 -0.71 15.19 9.74
N ARG A 29 -1.41 15.17 8.61
CA ARG A 29 -2.31 16.25 8.18
C ARG A 29 -3.74 16.12 8.67
N GLY A 30 -4.05 15.03 9.39
CA GLY A 30 -5.41 14.74 9.86
C GLY A 30 -6.29 14.03 8.83
N GLN A 31 -5.76 13.64 7.67
CA GLN A 31 -6.48 12.87 6.66
C GLN A 31 -6.40 11.37 6.97
N VAL A 32 -7.12 10.95 8.02
CA VAL A 32 -7.05 9.58 8.54
C VAL A 32 -7.55 8.54 7.54
N SER A 33 -8.61 8.85 6.78
CA SER A 33 -9.17 7.95 5.76
C SER A 33 -8.20 7.71 4.60
N ALA A 34 -7.60 8.77 4.06
CA ALA A 34 -6.57 8.68 3.02
C ALA A 34 -5.32 7.95 3.52
N GLY A 35 -4.83 8.30 4.71
CA GLY A 35 -3.70 7.61 5.35
C GLY A 35 -3.97 6.12 5.53
N ALA A 36 -5.17 5.74 5.98
CA ALA A 36 -5.56 4.34 6.13
C ALA A 36 -5.65 3.61 4.78
N ALA A 37 -6.18 4.26 3.74
CA ALA A 37 -6.23 3.69 2.39
C ALA A 37 -4.82 3.42 1.84
N TYR A 38 -3.92 4.40 1.92
CA TYR A 38 -2.54 4.23 1.46
C TYR A 38 -1.75 3.22 2.31
N SER A 39 -2.04 3.16 3.62
CA SER A 39 -1.45 2.12 4.49
C SER A 39 -1.90 0.73 4.06
N LYS A 40 -3.16 0.52 3.68
CA LYS A 40 -3.65 -0.76 3.16
C LYS A 40 -2.96 -1.12 1.85
N VAL A 41 -2.80 -0.16 0.94
CA VAL A 41 -2.09 -0.35 -0.33
C VAL A 41 -0.63 -0.74 -0.08
N ALA A 42 0.08 -0.03 0.81
CA ALA A 42 1.46 -0.37 1.19
C ALA A 42 1.58 -1.82 1.70
N MET A 43 0.62 -2.26 2.51
CA MET A 43 0.56 -3.64 3.00
C MET A 43 0.32 -4.64 1.86
N ALA A 44 -0.62 -4.36 0.97
CA ALA A 44 -0.92 -5.23 -0.17
C ALA A 44 0.29 -5.40 -1.11
N ILE A 45 1.00 -4.31 -1.41
CA ILE A 45 2.24 -4.32 -2.20
C ILE A 45 3.35 -5.12 -1.49
N ARG A 46 3.43 -5.00 -0.16
CA ARG A 46 4.40 -5.73 0.67
C ARG A 46 4.11 -7.23 0.70
N ASP A 47 2.84 -7.64 0.70
CA ASP A 47 2.40 -9.04 0.68
C ASP A 47 2.40 -9.65 -0.74
N ALA A 48 2.40 -8.82 -1.78
CA ALA A 48 2.48 -9.27 -3.17
C ALA A 48 3.77 -10.08 -3.41
N ARG A 49 3.59 -11.31 -3.92
CA ARG A 49 4.70 -12.22 -4.26
C ARG A 49 5.34 -11.88 -5.60
N GLN A 50 4.52 -11.40 -6.53
CA GLN A 50 4.95 -10.96 -7.84
C GLN A 50 5.51 -9.54 -7.81
N GLU A 51 6.40 -9.25 -8.74
CA GLU A 51 6.91 -7.89 -8.96
C GLU A 51 5.79 -7.05 -9.56
N ILE A 52 5.56 -5.86 -8.99
CA ILE A 52 4.64 -4.87 -9.55
C ILE A 52 5.39 -4.05 -10.59
N THR A 53 4.98 -4.21 -11.85
CA THR A 53 5.62 -3.52 -12.99
C THR A 53 4.74 -2.44 -13.61
N SER A 54 3.46 -2.38 -13.23
CA SER A 54 2.52 -1.34 -13.64
C SER A 54 1.38 -1.25 -12.63
N GLY A 55 0.75 -0.08 -12.53
CA GLY A 55 -0.44 0.15 -11.71
C GLY A 55 -1.62 -0.69 -12.16
N GLN A 56 -1.83 -0.83 -13.47
CA GLN A 56 -2.88 -1.68 -14.03
C GLN A 56 -2.73 -3.15 -13.60
N GLN A 57 -1.50 -3.69 -13.68
CA GLN A 57 -1.18 -5.03 -13.19
C GLN A 57 -1.47 -5.14 -11.68
N ALA A 58 -1.05 -4.14 -10.91
CA ALA A 58 -1.28 -4.10 -9.47
C ALA A 58 -2.78 -4.09 -9.12
N PHE A 59 -3.59 -3.35 -9.88
CA PHE A 59 -5.04 -3.28 -9.72
C PHE A 59 -5.74 -4.63 -10.00
N GLU A 60 -5.27 -5.37 -11.00
CA GLU A 60 -5.87 -6.66 -11.40
C GLU A 60 -5.40 -7.84 -10.54
N GLU A 61 -4.14 -7.83 -10.11
CA GLU A 61 -3.51 -8.99 -9.47
C GLU A 61 -3.36 -8.85 -7.94
N VAL A 62 -3.51 -7.65 -7.38
CA VAL A 62 -3.32 -7.39 -5.95
C VAL A 62 -4.61 -6.85 -5.32
N ASP A 63 -5.24 -7.67 -4.49
CA ASP A 63 -6.40 -7.27 -3.69
C ASP A 63 -6.06 -6.09 -2.75
N GLY A 64 -6.92 -5.08 -2.76
CA GLY A 64 -6.77 -3.87 -1.93
C GLY A 64 -6.09 -2.69 -2.62
N ILE A 65 -5.68 -2.85 -3.89
CA ILE A 65 -5.22 -1.73 -4.73
C ILE A 65 -6.41 -1.23 -5.57
N GLY A 66 -6.85 -0.01 -5.31
CA GLY A 66 -7.87 0.67 -6.10
C GLY A 66 -7.29 1.40 -7.31
N GLN A 67 -8.13 1.78 -8.26
CA GLN A 67 -7.72 2.46 -9.51
C GLN A 67 -6.91 3.74 -9.27
N LYS A 68 -7.27 4.55 -8.26
CA LYS A 68 -6.49 5.76 -7.88
C LYS A 68 -5.09 5.41 -7.37
N SER A 69 -4.98 4.34 -6.60
CA SER A 69 -3.70 3.84 -6.07
C SER A 69 -2.85 3.24 -7.17
N ALA A 70 -3.47 2.55 -8.13
CA ALA A 70 -2.82 2.05 -9.34
C ALA A 70 -2.17 3.18 -10.15
N ALA A 71 -2.89 4.28 -10.39
CA ALA A 71 -2.32 5.44 -11.06
C ALA A 71 -1.10 6.02 -10.32
N LYS A 72 -1.11 6.02 -8.98
CA LYS A 72 0.03 6.43 -8.14
C LYS A 72 1.21 5.46 -8.22
N ILE A 73 0.94 4.16 -8.42
CA ILE A 73 1.98 3.16 -8.67
C ILE A 73 2.65 3.45 -10.01
N ASP A 74 1.89 3.73 -11.07
CA ASP A 74 2.45 4.12 -12.36
C ASP A 74 3.30 5.39 -12.25
N GLU A 75 2.80 6.41 -11.53
CA GLU A 75 3.59 7.62 -11.24
C GLU A 75 4.92 7.31 -10.54
N TYR A 76 4.92 6.42 -9.55
CA TYR A 76 6.16 5.99 -8.89
C TYR A 76 7.10 5.25 -9.84
N LEU A 77 6.57 4.38 -10.69
CA LEU A 77 7.38 3.60 -11.63
C LEU A 77 7.99 4.50 -12.73
N GLU A 78 7.29 5.57 -13.12
CA GLU A 78 7.76 6.54 -14.11
C GLU A 78 8.72 7.58 -13.51
N MET A 79 8.39 8.14 -12.33
CA MET A 79 9.11 9.26 -11.71
C MET A 79 10.10 8.83 -10.61
N GLY A 80 10.01 7.59 -10.13
CA GLY A 80 10.78 7.06 -8.99
C GLY A 80 10.31 7.54 -7.61
N HIS A 81 9.24 8.34 -7.54
CA HIS A 81 8.67 8.86 -6.29
C HIS A 81 7.18 9.17 -6.46
N ILE A 82 6.42 9.07 -5.37
CA ILE A 82 5.01 9.44 -5.35
C ILE A 82 4.91 10.89 -4.93
N ALA A 83 4.27 11.72 -5.76
CA ALA A 83 4.01 13.10 -5.41
C ALA A 83 2.97 13.14 -4.28
N LYS A 84 3.33 13.83 -3.19
CA LYS A 84 2.43 14.15 -2.07
C LYS A 84 1.49 15.30 -2.49
N SER A 85 0.67 15.06 -3.51
CA SER A 85 -0.31 16.03 -3.97
C SER A 85 -1.50 16.13 -3.02
N ASP A 86 -1.95 17.35 -2.81
CA ASP A 86 -3.05 17.74 -1.92
C ASP A 86 -4.44 17.30 -2.42
N GLU A 87 -4.52 16.81 -3.66
CA GLU A 87 -5.78 16.54 -4.36
C GLU A 87 -6.29 15.11 -4.12
N GLY A 88 -7.34 15.02 -3.30
CA GLY A 88 -8.48 14.16 -3.60
C GLY A 88 -8.45 12.77 -2.98
N SER A 89 -8.92 12.71 -1.74
CA SER A 89 -9.48 11.56 -1.03
C SER A 89 -10.02 10.45 -1.95
N PRO A 90 -9.75 9.15 -1.67
CA PRO A 90 -10.67 8.11 -2.12
C PRO A 90 -12.03 8.39 -1.49
N ASP A 91 -13.03 8.52 -2.35
CA ASP A 91 -14.44 8.70 -2.01
C ASP A 91 -14.83 7.62 -0.99
N GLU A 92 -15.46 8.05 0.09
CA GLU A 92 -15.93 7.19 1.18
C GLU A 92 -17.03 6.26 0.65
N GLU A 93 -16.68 5.01 0.34
CA GLU A 93 -17.64 3.91 0.44
C GLU A 93 -17.41 3.21 1.77
N GLU A 94 -18.24 3.64 2.72
CA GLU A 94 -18.55 2.98 3.98
C GLU A 94 -18.93 1.51 3.71
N GLU A 95 -18.07 0.56 4.11
CA GLU A 95 -18.54 -0.80 4.41
C GLU A 95 -18.12 -1.14 5.83
N GLU A 96 -19.10 -1.06 6.73
CA GLU A 96 -19.12 -1.73 8.03
C GLU A 96 -18.87 -3.23 7.82
N GLY A 97 -17.60 -3.62 7.84
CA GLY A 97 -17.16 -4.99 7.62
C GLY A 97 -16.18 -5.43 8.67
N THR A 98 -16.61 -5.57 9.92
CA THR A 98 -15.86 -6.29 10.94
C THR A 98 -15.72 -7.76 10.51
N SER A 99 -14.69 -8.14 9.76
CA SER A 99 -14.42 -9.57 9.52
C SER A 99 -12.96 -9.90 9.22
N LYS A 100 -12.28 -10.36 10.27
CA LYS A 100 -11.37 -11.52 10.24
C LYS A 100 -10.18 -11.50 9.25
N TYR A 101 -9.28 -10.52 9.34
CA TYR A 101 -7.89 -10.85 9.05
C TYR A 101 -7.26 -11.49 10.29
N HIS A 102 -7.48 -12.81 10.35
CA HIS A 102 -6.65 -13.74 11.10
C HIS A 102 -5.20 -13.33 10.85
N HIS A 103 -4.51 -12.81 11.86
CA HIS A 103 -3.05 -12.88 11.90
C HIS A 103 -2.71 -14.38 11.83
N LYS A 104 -2.53 -14.91 10.62
CA LYS A 104 -1.86 -16.18 10.42
C LYS A 104 -0.45 -15.91 10.92
N LYS A 105 -0.22 -16.22 12.19
CA LYS A 105 1.11 -16.22 12.78
C LYS A 105 2.01 -16.96 11.79
N HIS A 106 2.93 -16.25 11.15
CA HIS A 106 4.06 -16.90 10.51
C HIS A 106 4.87 -17.52 11.65
N GLY A 107 4.50 -18.76 11.98
CA GLY A 107 5.29 -19.63 12.82
C GLY A 107 6.63 -19.81 12.12
N HIS A 108 7.66 -19.16 12.66
CA HIS A 108 9.04 -19.55 12.47
C HIS A 108 9.15 -21.03 12.88
N LYS A 109 9.16 -21.92 11.88
CA LYS A 109 9.58 -23.31 12.08
C LYS A 109 11.07 -23.35 11.75
N VAL A 110 11.88 -23.10 12.77
CA VAL A 110 13.28 -23.50 12.75
C VAL A 110 13.32 -25.01 12.97
N HIS A 111 13.99 -25.72 12.06
CA HIS A 111 14.35 -27.14 12.23
C HIS A 111 15.58 -27.24 13.14
#